data_AF-A0A7V2TT17-F1
#
_entry.id   AF-A0A7V2TT17-F1
#
_cell.length_a   1.000
_cell.length_b   1.000
_cell.length_c   1.000
_cell.angle_alpha   90.00
_cell.angle_beta   90.00
_cell.angle_gamma   90.00
#
_symmetry.space_group_name_H-M   'P 1'
#
loop_
_entity.id
_entity.type
_entity.pdbx_description
1 polymer ?
#
loop_
_entity_poly.entity_id
_entity_poly.type
_entity_poly.pdbx_seq_one_letter_code
_entity_poly.pdbx_strand_id
1 'polypeptide(L)'
;MSLTLVFIAVGLLGGFWVSKLILPITFSSFLLELERALTVGDLFFAFLKSLIFGLLIALTCTYYGLTVRNSPIEVPQAATRGVVSALLFCFATNALLTVLFYL
;
A
#
# COMPACT_ATOMS: atom_id res chain seq x y z
N MET A 1 3.67 -2.01 -7.78
CA MET A 1 3.37 -0.83 -8.62
C MET A 1 2.11 -1.00 -9.47
N SER A 2 2.00 -2.02 -10.34
CA SER A 2 0.75 -2.21 -11.12
C SER A 2 -0.49 -2.35 -10.23
N LEU A 3 -0.41 -3.18 -9.17
CA LEU A 3 -1.52 -3.37 -8.23
C LEU A 3 -1.94 -2.10 -7.48
N THR A 4 -0.99 -1.25 -7.09
CA THR A 4 -1.28 -0.02 -6.36
C THR A 4 -1.99 1.01 -7.22
N LEU A 5 -1.68 1.07 -8.54
CA LEU A 5 -2.40 1.92 -9.48
C LEU A 5 -3.85 1.47 -9.64
N VAL A 6 -4.09 0.17 -9.76
CA VAL A 6 -5.45 -0.39 -9.84
C VAL A 6 -6.23 -0.08 -8.55
N PHE A 7 -5.58 -0.22 -7.39
CA PHE A 7 -6.21 0.09 -6.10
C PHE A 7 -6.64 1.56 -6.00
N ILE A 8 -5.76 2.49 -6.42
CA ILE A 8 -6.10 3.92 -6.46
C ILE A 8 -7.26 4.19 -7.43
N ALA A 9 -7.22 3.62 -8.64
CA ALA A 9 -8.28 3.81 -9.62
C ALA A 9 -9.65 3.31 -9.12
N VAL A 10 -9.69 2.10 -8.54
CA VAL A 10 -10.92 1.54 -7.97
C VAL A 10 -11.39 2.34 -6.75
N GLY A 11 -10.45 2.80 -5.90
CA GLY A 11 -10.76 3.66 -4.76
C GLY A 11 -11.38 5.00 -5.16
N LEU A 12 -10.84 5.64 -6.20
CA LEU A 12 -11.39 6.90 -6.75
C LEU A 12 -12.79 6.69 -7.35
N LEU A 13 -12.99 5.60 -8.10
CA LEU A 13 -14.31 5.27 -8.66
C LEU A 13 -15.34 4.97 -7.57
N GLY A 14 -14.97 4.21 -6.53
CA GLY A 14 -15.83 3.96 -5.38
C GLY A 14 -16.16 5.24 -4.60
N GLY A 15 -15.15 6.09 -4.37
CA GLY A 15 -15.33 7.39 -3.73
C GLY A 15 -16.26 8.31 -4.50
N PHE A 16 -16.16 8.33 -5.84
CA PHE A 16 -17.08 9.05 -6.69
C PHE A 16 -18.51 8.53 -6.56
N TRP A 17 -18.71 7.20 -6.60
CA TRP A 17 -20.03 6.58 -6.52
C TRP A 17 -20.75 6.91 -5.21
N VAL A 18 -20.02 6.85 -4.09
CA VAL A 18 -20.55 7.21 -2.77
C VAL A 18 -20.84 8.70 -2.69
N SER A 19 -19.93 9.55 -3.19
CA SER A 19 -20.11 11.00 -3.16
C SER A 19 -21.34 11.44 -3.95
N LYS A 20 -21.61 10.79 -5.09
CA LYS A 20 -22.81 10.98 -5.91
C LYS A 20 -24.13 10.65 -5.19
N LEU A 21 -24.08 9.74 -4.21
CA LEU A 21 -25.25 9.29 -3.47
C LEU A 21 -25.58 10.24 -2.30
N ILE A 22 -24.55 10.84 -1.70
CA ILE A 22 -24.68 11.70 -0.51
C ILE A 22 -24.83 13.18 -0.92
N LEU A 23 -24.07 13.63 -1.93
CA LEU A 23 -24.09 14.99 -2.44
C LEU A 23 -24.45 14.98 -3.95
N PRO A 24 -25.35 15.86 -4.43
CA PRO A 24 -25.64 16.01 -5.85
C PRO A 24 -24.53 16.78 -6.57
N ILE A 25 -23.29 16.30 -6.48
CA ILE A 25 -22.11 16.89 -7.13
C ILE A 25 -21.91 16.33 -8.54
N THR A 26 -21.47 17.19 -9.46
CA THR A 26 -21.08 16.81 -10.83
C THR A 26 -19.66 16.24 -10.82
N PHE A 27 -19.37 15.32 -11.77
CA PHE A 27 -18.05 14.69 -11.92
C PHE A 27 -16.90 15.71 -12.00
N SER A 28 -17.11 16.83 -12.70
CA SER A 28 -16.12 17.91 -12.81
C SER A 28 -15.76 18.54 -11.46
N SER A 29 -16.73 18.72 -10.56
CA SER A 29 -16.49 19.28 -9.23
C SER A 29 -15.73 18.30 -8.34
N PHE A 30 -15.99 17.00 -8.47
CA PHE A 30 -15.23 15.96 -7.76
C PHE A 30 -13.76 15.94 -8.20
N LEU A 31 -13.48 16.03 -9.50
CA LEU A 31 -12.10 16.10 -9.99
C LEU A 31 -11.36 17.35 -9.54
N LEU A 32 -12.05 18.50 -9.52
CA LEU A 32 -11.45 19.76 -9.08
C LEU A 32 -11.01 19.69 -7.61
N GLU A 33 -11.87 19.15 -6.74
CA GLU A 33 -11.52 18.95 -5.32
C GLU A 33 -10.43 17.90 -5.14
N LEU A 34 -10.43 16.84 -5.96
CA LEU A 34 -9.39 15.81 -5.96
C LEU A 34 -8.03 16.40 -6.36
N GLU A 35 -7.97 17.18 -7.44
CA GLU A 35 -6.74 17.85 -7.90
C GLU A 35 -6.24 18.86 -6.88
N ARG A 36 -7.14 19.56 -6.19
CA ARG A 36 -6.78 20.49 -5.14
C ARG A 36 -6.29 19.80 -3.87
N ALA A 37 -6.77 18.59 -3.59
CA ALA A 37 -6.34 17.78 -2.45
C ALA A 37 -5.05 16.98 -2.72
N LEU A 38 -4.79 16.61 -3.98
CA LEU A 38 -3.58 15.88 -4.38
C LEU A 38 -2.46 16.84 -4.79
N THR A 39 -1.32 16.74 -4.13
CA THR A 39 -0.09 17.36 -4.61
C THR A 39 0.72 16.38 -5.46
N VAL A 40 1.47 16.87 -6.45
CA VAL A 40 2.38 16.04 -7.27
C VAL A 40 3.39 15.26 -6.38
N GLY A 41 3.76 15.85 -5.24
CA GLY A 41 4.59 15.20 -4.22
C GLY A 41 3.94 13.95 -3.60
N ASP A 42 2.62 13.96 -3.39
CA ASP A 42 1.90 12.80 -2.83
C ASP A 42 1.93 11.61 -3.79
N LEU A 43 1.84 11.87 -5.10
CA LEU A 43 1.90 10.82 -6.13
C LEU A 43 3.30 10.20 -6.19
N PHE A 44 4.35 11.02 -6.18
CA PHE A 44 5.73 10.53 -6.17
C PHE A 44 6.04 9.72 -4.90
N PHE A 45 5.55 10.21 -3.75
CA PHE A 45 5.71 9.52 -2.47
C PHE A 45 4.96 8.19 -2.43
N ALA A 46 3.72 8.13 -2.94
CA ALA A 46 2.96 6.89 -3.07
C ALA A 46 3.69 5.86 -3.96
N PHE A 47 4.31 6.32 -5.04
CA PHE A 47 5.13 5.50 -5.93
C PHE A 47 6.36 4.93 -5.21
N LEU A 48 7.14 5.78 -4.54
CA LEU A 48 8.34 5.39 -3.81
C LEU A 48 8.01 4.39 -2.69
N LYS A 49 6.96 4.67 -1.92
CA LYS A 49 6.48 3.82 -0.82
C LYS A 49 6.01 2.44 -1.30
N SER A 50 5.28 2.39 -2.43
CA SER A 50 4.88 1.13 -3.05
C SER A 50 6.07 0.26 -3.43
N LEU A 51 7.14 0.87 -3.96
CA LEU A 51 8.35 0.18 -4.36
C LEU A 51 9.10 -0.40 -3.14
N ILE A 52 9.26 0.42 -2.09
CA ILE A 52 9.91 0.02 -0.84
C ILE A 52 9.17 -1.15 -0.18
N PHE A 53 7.84 -1.08 -0.09
CA PHE A 53 7.04 -2.16 0.48
C PHE A 53 7.12 -3.45 -0.32
N GLY A 54 7.05 -3.37 -1.66
CA GLY A 54 7.20 -4.54 -2.51
C GLY A 54 8.53 -5.25 -2.28
N LEU A 55 9.62 -4.49 -2.18
CA LEU A 55 10.97 -5.03 -1.94
C LEU A 55 11.12 -5.62 -0.53
N LEU A 56 10.60 -4.93 0.50
CA LEU A 56 10.62 -5.43 1.88
C LEU A 56 9.85 -6.75 2.02
N ILE A 57 8.65 -6.83 1.46
CA ILE A 57 7.81 -8.03 1.52
C ILE A 57 8.50 -9.18 0.78
N ALA A 58 9.05 -8.94 -0.42
CA ALA A 58 9.76 -9.97 -1.17
C ALA A 58 10.96 -10.52 -0.38
N LEU A 59 11.83 -9.63 0.13
CA LEU A 59 13.02 -10.04 0.87
C LEU A 59 12.69 -10.81 2.15
N THR A 60 11.75 -10.30 2.95
CA THR A 60 11.34 -10.95 4.21
C THR A 60 10.70 -12.30 3.95
N CYS A 61 9.73 -12.40 3.03
CA CYS A 61 9.09 -13.67 2.70
C CYS A 61 10.07 -14.70 2.14
N THR A 62 10.98 -14.30 1.25
CA THR A 62 12.01 -15.21 0.72
C THR A 62 12.98 -15.66 1.80
N TYR A 63 13.37 -14.78 2.73
CA TYR A 63 14.25 -15.14 3.84
C TYR A 63 13.63 -16.21 4.75
N TYR A 64 12.38 -16.02 5.18
CA TYR A 64 11.70 -17.02 6.00
C TYR A 64 11.39 -18.31 5.23
N GLY A 65 11.10 -18.21 3.93
CA GLY A 65 10.91 -19.38 3.06
C GLY A 65 12.18 -20.22 2.89
N LEU A 66 13.34 -19.60 2.70
CA LEU A 66 14.63 -20.28 2.54
C LEU A 66 15.21 -20.83 3.86
N THR A 67 14.71 -20.37 5.01
CA THR A 67 15.14 -20.87 6.33
C THR A 67 14.54 -22.25 6.65
N VAL A 68 13.49 -22.67 5.93
CA VAL A 68 12.86 -23.98 6.13
C VAL A 68 13.77 -25.08 5.60
N ARG A 69 14.11 -26.04 6.46
CA ARG A 69 15.23 -26.94 6.19
C ARG A 69 14.83 -28.23 5.49
N ASN A 70 13.79 -28.94 5.95
CA ASN A 70 13.33 -30.19 5.32
C ASN A 70 11.97 -30.75 5.82
N SER A 71 11.18 -30.00 6.59
CA SER A 71 9.92 -30.53 7.15
C SER A 71 8.68 -29.82 6.57
N PRO A 72 7.72 -30.54 5.94
CA PRO A 72 6.50 -29.94 5.41
C PRO A 72 5.59 -29.33 6.49
N ILE A 73 5.77 -29.73 7.77
CA ILE A 73 5.04 -29.18 8.91
C ILE A 73 5.56 -27.77 9.28
N GLU A 74 6.84 -27.48 9.03
CA GLU A 74 7.46 -26.20 9.36
C GLU A 74 7.13 -25.09 8.33
N VAL A 75 6.75 -25.48 7.11
CA VAL A 75 6.41 -24.55 6.01
C VAL A 75 5.31 -23.55 6.39
N PRO A 76 4.13 -23.96 6.89
CA PRO A 76 3.09 -23.01 7.28
C PRO A 76 3.48 -22.15 8.49
N GLN A 77 4.28 -22.68 9.44
CA GLN A 77 4.77 -21.89 10.57
C GLN A 77 5.74 -20.80 10.12
N ALA A 78 6.69 -21.13 9.24
CA ALA A 78 7.63 -20.17 8.68
C ALA A 78 6.94 -19.14 7.80
N ALA A 79 5.95 -19.54 6.99
CA ALA A 79 5.15 -18.63 6.19
C ALA A 79 4.40 -17.61 7.08
N THR A 80 3.77 -18.07 8.16
CA THR A 80 3.05 -17.18 9.09
C THR A 80 4.00 -16.20 9.77
N ARG A 81 5.17 -16.67 10.23
CA ARG A 81 6.22 -15.81 10.80
C ARG A 81 6.73 -14.79 9.79
N GLY A 82 6.90 -15.19 8.54
CA GLY A 82 7.31 -14.31 7.44
C GLY A 82 6.30 -13.21 7.17
N VAL A 83 5.01 -13.56 7.07
CA VAL A 83 3.93 -12.58 6.83
C VAL A 83 3.82 -11.59 7.99
N VAL A 84 3.83 -12.05 9.24
CA VAL A 84 3.76 -11.16 10.41
C VAL A 84 4.97 -10.23 10.45
N SER A 85 6.18 -10.74 10.20
CA SER A 85 7.40 -9.93 10.19
C SER A 85 7.39 -8.90 9.06
N ALA A 86 6.99 -9.31 7.84
CA ALA A 86 6.84 -8.41 6.69
C ALA A 86 5.84 -7.29 6.99
N LEU A 87 4.72 -7.61 7.64
CA LEU A 87 3.69 -6.64 8.02
C LEU A 87 4.21 -5.64 9.06
N LEU A 88 4.96 -6.10 10.07
CA LEU A 88 5.62 -5.22 11.05
C LEU A 88 6.64 -4.29 10.39
N PHE A 89 7.50 -4.80 9.50
CA PHE A 89 8.46 -3.98 8.76
C PHE A 89 7.78 -2.95 7.85
N CYS A 90 6.70 -3.36 7.18
CA CYS A 90 5.90 -2.46 6.35
C CYS A 90 5.29 -1.33 7.20
N PHE A 91 4.73 -1.66 8.36
CA PHE A 91 4.14 -0.67 9.27
C PHE A 91 5.18 0.28 9.87
N ALA A 92 6.33 -0.23 10.30
CA ALA A 92 7.43 0.58 10.80
C ALA A 92 7.97 1.53 9.73
N THR A 93 8.21 1.02 8.53
CA THR A 93 8.68 1.83 7.38
C THR A 93 7.62 2.85 6.96
N ASN A 94 6.34 2.49 7.01
CA ASN A 94 5.23 3.41 6.79
C ASN A 94 5.29 4.60 7.74
N ALA A 95 5.38 4.34 9.05
CA ALA A 95 5.44 5.37 10.07
C ALA A 95 6.66 6.28 9.88
N LEU A 96 7.82 5.68 9.62
CA LEU A 96 9.08 6.40 9.43
C LEU A 96 9.04 7.31 8.20
N LEU A 97 8.55 6.80 7.07
CA LEU A 97 8.36 7.60 5.85
C LEU A 97 7.34 8.72 6.04
N THR A 98 6.22 8.45 6.72
CA THR A 98 5.21 9.48 6.98
C THR A 98 5.75 10.60 7.86
N VAL A 99 6.47 10.26 8.94
CA VAL A 99 7.09 11.26 9.82
C VAL A 99 8.16 12.06 9.07
N LEU A 100 8.94 11.46 8.18
CA LEU A 100 10.00 12.18 7.46
C LEU A 100 9.44 13.18 6.42
N PHE A 101 8.30 12.87 5.80
CA PHE A 101 7.76 13.65 4.67
C PHE A 101 6.62 14.62 5.05
N TYR A 102 5.83 14.31 6.07
CA TYR A 102 4.69 15.12 6.50
C TYR A 102 4.91 15.87 7.82
N LEU A 103 6.07 15.72 8.46
CA LEU A 103 6.53 16.58 9.55
C LEU A 103 7.45 17.67 8.98
#